data_AF-A0A5J4SJR2-F1
#
_entry.id   AF-A0A5J4SJR2-F1
#
_cell.length_a   1.000
_cell.length_b   1.000
_cell.length_c   1.000
_cell.angle_alpha   90.00
_cell.angle_beta   90.00
_cell.angle_gamma   90.00
#
_symmetry.space_group_name_H-M   'P 1'
#
loop_
_entity.id
_entity.type
_entity.pdbx_description
1 polymer ?
#
loop_
_entity_poly.entity_id
_entity_poly.type
_entity_poly.pdbx_seq_one_letter_code
_entity_poly.pdbx_strand_id
1 'polypeptide(L)'
;MKAFLQTVAHDLYSKKRDDLSHTIVVFPNKRASLFFNEYLTDESDKPIWAPAYASIGELFQQFSVLKVGDPIRLVCELYKVFCAETQSKESLDEFYFWGELLIEDLDDVDKNLVNADKLFTNLQDLKNIGDDYNFLSKEQEEAIRLFFKNKKRLFVCSSRIFP
;
A
#
# COMPACT_ATOMS: atom_id res chain seq x y z
N MET A 1 -23.79 -17.69 17.55
CA MET A 1 -23.09 -17.93 16.26
C MET A 1 -21.62 -18.08 16.60
N LYS A 2 -20.94 -19.17 16.21
CA LYS A 2 -19.50 -19.31 16.45
C LYS A 2 -18.74 -18.33 15.56
N ALA A 3 -17.70 -17.71 16.09
CA ALA A 3 -16.82 -16.86 15.27
C ALA A 3 -16.10 -17.72 14.22
N PHE A 4 -15.77 -17.11 13.08
CA PHE A 4 -15.04 -17.82 12.01
C PHE A 4 -13.69 -18.34 12.53
N LEU A 5 -12.92 -17.49 13.23
CA LEU A 5 -11.63 -17.87 13.81
C LEU A 5 -11.75 -19.04 14.78
N GLN A 6 -12.79 -19.04 15.62
CA GLN A 6 -13.06 -20.15 16.54
C GLN A 6 -13.37 -21.45 15.80
N THR A 7 -14.12 -21.38 14.69
CA THR A 7 -14.44 -22.56 13.88
C THR A 7 -13.19 -23.13 13.21
N VAL A 8 -12.30 -22.26 12.73
CA VAL A 8 -11.01 -22.66 12.14
C VAL A 8 -10.07 -23.24 13.19
N ALA A 9 -10.01 -22.65 14.39
CA ALA A 9 -9.20 -23.15 15.50
C ALA A 9 -9.62 -24.59 15.90
N HIS A 10 -10.93 -24.82 16.05
CA HIS A 10 -11.49 -26.14 16.32
C HIS A 10 -11.15 -27.15 15.22
N ASP A 11 -11.35 -26.79 13.94
CA ASP A 11 -11.03 -27.66 12.81
C ASP A 11 -9.52 -27.99 12.75
N LEU A 12 -8.66 -26.99 12.97
CA LEU A 12 -7.21 -27.16 12.97
C LEU A 12 -6.76 -28.10 14.09
N TYR A 13 -7.26 -27.88 15.31
CA TYR A 13 -6.97 -28.73 16.45
C TYR A 13 -7.47 -30.17 16.24
N SER A 14 -8.68 -30.35 15.69
CA SER A 14 -9.22 -31.69 15.41
C SER A 14 -8.35 -32.51 14.45
N LYS A 15 -7.70 -31.85 13.48
CA LYS A 15 -6.87 -32.49 12.43
C LYS A 15 -5.44 -32.78 12.87
N LYS A 16 -4.84 -31.89 13.67
CA LYS A 16 -3.41 -31.93 14.02
C LYS A 16 -3.15 -32.27 15.49
N ARG A 17 -4.20 -32.24 16.33
CA ARG A 17 -4.16 -32.47 17.77
C ARG A 17 -3.13 -31.57 18.46
N ASP A 18 -2.21 -32.17 19.20
CA ASP A 18 -1.44 -31.50 20.25
C ASP A 18 -0.15 -30.85 19.72
N ASP A 19 0.22 -31.09 18.45
CA ASP A 19 1.43 -30.57 17.82
C ASP A 19 1.14 -29.74 16.56
N LEU A 20 1.15 -28.41 16.75
CA LEU A 20 1.04 -27.43 15.66
C LEU A 20 2.40 -26.79 15.32
N SER A 21 3.52 -27.29 15.87
CA SER A 21 4.85 -26.69 15.68
C SER A 21 5.30 -26.65 14.21
N HIS A 22 4.83 -27.58 13.40
CA HIS A 22 5.07 -27.66 11.96
C HIS A 22 3.97 -27.04 11.10
N THR A 23 3.13 -26.18 11.70
CA THR A 23 2.03 -25.50 11.02
C THR A 23 2.24 -24.00 11.06
N ILE A 24 2.00 -23.35 9.92
CA ILE A 24 1.94 -21.89 9.82
C ILE A 24 0.51 -21.46 9.47
N VAL A 25 -0.02 -20.51 10.24
CA VAL A 25 -1.32 -19.88 9.97
C VAL A 25 -1.06 -18.48 9.43
N VAL A 26 -1.55 -18.25 8.22
CA VAL A 26 -1.36 -16.99 7.50
C VAL A 26 -2.58 -16.12 7.67
N PHE A 27 -2.40 -14.92 8.23
CA PHE A 27 -3.47 -13.95 8.41
C PHE A 27 -3.22 -12.70 7.55
N PRO A 28 -4.28 -11.94 7.18
CA PRO A 28 -4.09 -10.62 6.58
C PRO A 28 -3.35 -9.65 7.50
N ASN A 29 -3.54 -9.78 8.81
CA ASN A 29 -2.83 -9.02 9.84
C ASN A 29 -2.55 -9.89 11.07
N LYS A 30 -1.53 -9.52 11.84
CA LYS A 30 -1.14 -10.27 13.06
C LYS A 30 -2.12 -10.15 14.21
N ARG A 31 -3.05 -9.19 14.21
CA ARG A 31 -3.94 -8.98 15.35
C ARG A 31 -4.87 -10.18 15.56
N ALA A 32 -5.22 -10.89 14.49
CA ALA A 32 -6.05 -12.08 14.55
C ALA A 32 -5.40 -13.25 15.31
N SER A 33 -4.05 -13.31 15.40
CA SER A 33 -3.37 -14.41 16.11
C SER A 33 -3.60 -14.37 17.61
N LEU A 34 -3.85 -13.20 18.20
CA LEU A 34 -4.14 -13.04 19.63
C LEU A 34 -5.41 -13.81 19.99
N PHE A 35 -6.50 -13.54 19.28
CA PHE A 35 -7.78 -14.23 19.46
C PHE A 35 -7.72 -15.70 19.06
N PHE A 36 -6.92 -16.03 18.03
CA PHE A 36 -6.76 -17.42 17.61
C PHE A 36 -6.09 -18.29 18.68
N ASN A 37 -5.12 -17.75 19.42
CA ASN A 37 -4.50 -18.44 20.56
C ASN A 37 -5.48 -18.69 21.70
N GLU A 38 -6.38 -17.74 22.00
CA GLU A 38 -7.43 -17.92 23.00
C GLU A 38 -8.35 -19.09 22.60
N TYR A 39 -8.82 -19.10 21.35
CA TYR A 39 -9.66 -20.19 20.85
C TYR A 39 -8.94 -21.54 20.82
N LEU A 40 -7.64 -21.59 20.52
CA LEU A 40 -6.86 -22.83 20.59
C LEU A 40 -6.71 -23.35 22.03
N THR A 41 -6.59 -22.43 23.00
CA THR A 41 -6.48 -22.78 24.43
C THR A 41 -7.80 -23.36 24.95
N ASP A 42 -8.93 -22.79 24.54
CA ASP A 42 -10.27 -23.27 24.93
C ASP A 42 -10.57 -24.70 24.40
N GLU A 43 -9.85 -25.15 23.37
CA GLU A 43 -10.07 -26.47 22.75
C GLU A 43 -9.20 -27.59 23.38
N SER A 44 -8.23 -27.25 24.24
CA SER A 44 -7.34 -28.23 24.87
C SER A 44 -7.22 -28.06 26.38
N ASP A 45 -7.45 -29.16 27.11
CA ASP A 45 -7.21 -29.22 28.56
C ASP A 45 -5.71 -29.36 28.93
N LYS A 46 -4.83 -29.35 27.93
CA LYS A 46 -3.39 -29.57 28.09
C LYS A 46 -2.59 -28.48 27.35
N PRO A 47 -1.34 -28.21 27.77
CA PRO A 47 -0.46 -27.36 27.01
C PRO A 47 -0.23 -27.94 25.60
N ILE A 48 -0.48 -27.13 24.57
CA ILE A 48 -0.23 -27.47 23.17
C ILE A 48 0.82 -26.53 22.57
N TRP A 49 1.52 -27.01 21.55
CA TRP A 49 2.39 -26.13 20.77
C TRP A 49 1.55 -25.24 19.87
N ALA A 50 1.73 -23.92 19.96
CA ALA A 50 1.07 -22.98 19.07
C ALA A 50 1.68 -23.02 17.65
N PRO A 51 0.88 -22.78 16.60
CA PRO A 51 1.41 -22.65 15.25
C PRO A 51 2.22 -21.36 15.10
N ALA A 52 3.06 -21.32 14.07
CA ALA A 52 3.67 -20.08 13.63
C ALA A 52 2.61 -19.18 13.00
N TYR A 53 2.71 -17.87 13.23
CA TYR A 53 1.82 -16.88 12.63
C TYR A 53 2.62 -15.95 11.72
N ALA A 54 2.12 -15.73 10.51
CA ALA A 54 2.73 -14.80 9.56
C ALA A 54 1.65 -14.03 8.79
N SER A 55 1.99 -12.81 8.35
CA SER A 55 1.25 -12.17 7.27
C SER A 55 1.63 -12.78 5.92
N ILE A 56 0.82 -12.52 4.89
CA ILE A 56 1.16 -12.95 3.53
C ILE A 56 2.50 -12.36 3.07
N GLY A 57 2.78 -11.09 3.39
CA GLY A 57 4.04 -10.44 3.05
C GLY A 57 5.25 -11.06 3.76
N GLU A 58 5.08 -11.42 5.03
CA GLU A 58 6.14 -12.09 5.81
C GLU A 58 6.41 -13.50 5.32
N LEU A 59 5.36 -14.22 4.91
CA LEU A 59 5.51 -15.54 4.30
C LEU A 59 6.39 -15.44 3.04
N PHE A 60 6.09 -14.52 2.13
CA PHE A 60 6.91 -14.31 0.93
C PHE A 60 8.34 -13.88 1.28
N GLN A 61 8.51 -13.04 2.29
CA GLN A 61 9.83 -12.62 2.74
C GLN A 61 10.67 -13.80 3.27
N GLN A 62 10.06 -14.77 3.96
CA GLN A 62 10.76 -15.96 4.45
C GLN A 62 11.28 -16.86 3.32
N PHE A 63 10.62 -16.86 2.17
CA PHE A 63 11.06 -17.60 0.98
C PHE A 63 11.97 -16.79 0.05
N SER A 64 12.15 -15.49 0.31
CA SER A 64 12.97 -14.61 -0.50
C SER A 64 14.36 -14.43 0.10
N VAL A 65 15.38 -14.36 -0.77
CA VAL A 65 16.73 -13.92 -0.38
C VAL A 65 16.83 -12.39 -0.30
N LEU A 66 15.83 -11.69 -0.81
CA LEU A 66 15.77 -10.23 -0.85
C LEU A 66 15.20 -9.68 0.46
N LYS A 67 15.74 -8.54 0.89
CA LYS A 67 15.22 -7.80 2.05
C LYS A 67 14.41 -6.62 1.58
N VAL A 68 13.37 -6.28 2.37
CA VAL A 68 12.61 -5.05 2.17
C VAL A 68 13.56 -3.86 2.29
N GLY A 69 13.49 -2.96 1.33
CA GLY A 69 14.29 -1.75 1.32
C GLY A 69 13.89 -0.80 2.44
N ASP A 70 14.87 -0.09 2.99
CA ASP A 70 14.59 0.99 3.94
C ASP A 70 13.88 2.14 3.21
N PRO A 71 12.72 2.64 3.71
CA PRO A 71 11.93 3.65 3.00
C PRO A 71 12.72 4.91 2.68
N ILE A 72 13.50 5.41 3.65
CA ILE A 72 14.30 6.64 3.48
C ILE A 72 15.35 6.41 2.41
N ARG A 73 16.04 5.26 2.45
CA ARG A 73 17.02 4.89 1.43
C ARG A 73 16.39 4.79 0.05
N LEU A 74 15.21 4.18 -0.08
CA LEU A 74 14.52 4.06 -1.37
C LEU A 74 14.19 5.44 -1.95
N VAL A 75 13.67 6.36 -1.13
CA VAL A 75 13.41 7.75 -1.55
C VAL A 75 14.69 8.44 -1.99
N CYS A 76 15.80 8.26 -1.25
CA CYS A 76 17.09 8.83 -1.61
C CYS A 76 17.64 8.29 -2.93
N GLU A 77 17.51 6.98 -3.19
CA GLU A 77 17.94 6.39 -4.47
C GLU A 77 17.05 6.86 -5.63
N LEU A 78 15.73 6.92 -5.40
CA LEU A 78 14.79 7.44 -6.38
C LEU A 78 15.10 8.90 -6.75
N TYR A 79 15.41 9.74 -5.76
CA TYR A 79 15.78 11.14 -5.98
C TYR A 79 17.01 11.29 -6.88
N LYS A 80 18.04 10.42 -6.72
CA LYS A 80 19.22 10.45 -7.59
C LYS A 80 18.86 10.17 -9.05
N VAL A 81 18.01 9.18 -9.28
CA VAL A 81 17.52 8.83 -10.64
C VAL A 81 16.67 9.98 -11.19
N PHE A 82 15.77 10.53 -10.38
CA PHE A 82 14.93 11.67 -10.76
C PHE A 82 15.76 12.88 -11.21
N CYS A 83 16.77 13.28 -10.43
CA CYS A 83 17.66 14.39 -10.80
C CYS A 83 18.45 14.11 -12.09
N ALA A 84 18.89 12.86 -12.29
CA ALA A 84 19.64 12.47 -13.49
C ALA A 84 18.79 12.55 -14.76
N GLU A 85 17.54 12.08 -14.70
CA GLU A 85 16.62 12.02 -15.85
C GLU A 85 15.95 13.37 -16.15
N THR A 86 15.55 14.11 -15.11
CA THR A 86 14.79 15.36 -15.29
C THR A 86 15.66 16.61 -15.32
N GLN A 87 16.93 16.51 -14.88
CA GLN A 87 17.80 17.67 -14.63
C GLN A 87 17.18 18.69 -13.66
N SER A 88 16.24 18.25 -12.79
CA SER A 88 15.62 19.10 -11.78
C SER A 88 16.66 19.64 -10.79
N LYS A 89 16.41 20.85 -10.29
CA LYS A 89 17.20 21.52 -9.26
C LYS A 89 16.48 21.54 -7.90
N GLU A 90 15.33 20.89 -7.80
CA GLU A 90 14.61 20.72 -6.55
C GLU A 90 15.50 20.02 -5.53
N SER A 91 15.36 20.41 -4.27
CA SER A 91 16.06 19.77 -3.16
C SER A 91 15.41 18.43 -2.78
N LEU A 92 16.16 17.59 -2.06
CA LEU A 92 15.62 16.32 -1.53
C LEU A 92 14.40 16.58 -0.64
N ASP A 93 14.41 17.64 0.19
CA ASP A 93 13.30 17.96 1.09
C ASP A 93 12.01 18.31 0.33
N GLU A 94 12.12 18.99 -0.82
CA GLU A 94 10.98 19.30 -1.69
C GLU A 94 10.47 18.05 -2.42
N PHE A 95 11.39 17.15 -2.80
CA PHE A 95 11.06 15.91 -3.48
C PHE A 95 10.52 14.83 -2.53
N TYR A 96 10.92 14.82 -1.24
CA TYR A 96 10.74 13.70 -0.32
C TYR A 96 9.29 13.20 -0.27
N PHE A 97 8.33 14.12 -0.11
CA PHE A 97 6.89 13.79 -0.08
C PHE A 97 6.40 13.13 -1.39
N TRP A 98 6.84 13.67 -2.54
CA TRP A 98 6.49 13.10 -3.84
C TRP A 98 7.21 11.78 -4.11
N GLY A 99 8.44 11.63 -3.61
CA GLY A 99 9.21 10.40 -3.70
C GLY A 99 8.58 9.26 -2.91
N GLU A 100 8.05 9.53 -1.71
CA GLU A 100 7.28 8.54 -0.94
C GLU A 100 6.04 8.09 -1.71
N LEU A 101 5.24 9.04 -2.20
CA LEU A 101 4.05 8.72 -2.98
C LEU A 101 4.37 7.90 -4.24
N LEU A 102 5.42 8.28 -4.97
CA LEU A 102 5.84 7.56 -6.19
C LEU A 102 6.30 6.14 -5.89
N ILE A 103 6.97 5.91 -4.76
CA ILE A 103 7.36 4.56 -4.33
C ILE A 103 6.14 3.72 -4.00
N GLU A 104 5.15 4.28 -3.30
CA GLU A 104 3.90 3.59 -2.99
C GLU A 104 3.14 3.21 -4.27
N ASP A 105 3.04 4.13 -5.23
CA ASP A 105 2.41 3.86 -6.53
C ASP A 105 3.13 2.73 -7.29
N LEU A 106 4.46 2.72 -7.29
CA LEU A 106 5.25 1.66 -7.92
C LEU A 106 5.08 0.31 -7.22
N ASP A 107 5.06 0.30 -5.89
CA ASP A 107 4.84 -0.90 -5.08
C ASP A 107 3.43 -1.48 -5.33
N ASP A 108 2.42 -0.63 -5.53
CA ASP A 108 1.07 -1.07 -5.90
C ASP A 108 1.01 -1.64 -7.32
N VAL A 109 1.71 -1.04 -8.29
CA VAL A 109 1.83 -1.60 -9.65
C VAL A 109 2.44 -3.00 -9.61
N ASP A 110 3.52 -3.17 -8.86
CA ASP A 110 4.23 -4.43 -8.72
C ASP A 110 3.36 -5.50 -8.03
N LYS A 111 2.72 -5.17 -6.90
CA LYS A 111 1.84 -6.08 -6.17
C LYS A 111 0.66 -6.57 -7.00
N ASN A 112 0.15 -5.72 -7.90
CA ASN A 112 -0.97 -6.05 -8.77
C ASN A 112 -0.55 -6.66 -10.12
N LEU A 113 0.76 -6.87 -10.35
CA LEU A 113 1.32 -7.41 -11.59
C LEU A 113 0.85 -6.63 -12.83
N VAL A 114 0.67 -5.33 -12.69
CA VAL A 114 0.15 -4.46 -13.75
C VAL A 114 1.27 -4.17 -14.75
N ASN A 115 0.91 -4.10 -16.04
CA ASN A 115 1.85 -3.63 -17.05
C ASN A 115 2.06 -2.12 -16.89
N ALA A 116 3.20 -1.73 -16.30
CA ALA A 116 3.56 -0.35 -16.02
C ALA A 116 3.52 0.53 -17.28
N ASP A 117 4.09 0.06 -18.40
CA ASP A 117 4.13 0.83 -19.65
C ASP A 117 2.72 1.20 -20.12
N LYS A 118 1.79 0.24 -20.10
CA LYS A 118 0.39 0.49 -20.47
C LYS A 118 -0.29 1.41 -19.47
N LEU A 119 -0.03 1.25 -18.18
CA LEU A 119 -0.62 2.11 -17.15
C LEU A 119 -0.19 3.56 -17.34
N PHE A 120 1.11 3.81 -17.43
CA PHE A 120 1.65 5.16 -17.60
C PHE A 120 1.31 5.76 -18.97
N THR A 121 1.26 4.94 -20.03
CA THR A 121 0.75 5.38 -21.35
C THR A 121 -0.71 5.81 -21.26
N ASN A 122 -1.57 5.01 -20.63
CA ASN A 122 -2.98 5.36 -20.47
C ASN A 122 -3.17 6.64 -19.63
N LEU A 123 -2.38 6.81 -18.56
CA LEU A 123 -2.40 8.03 -17.75
C LEU A 123 -1.94 9.24 -18.57
N GLN A 124 -0.90 9.08 -19.38
CA GLN A 124 -0.43 10.11 -20.30
C GLN A 124 -1.50 10.46 -21.35
N ASP A 125 -2.15 9.47 -21.95
CA ASP A 125 -3.22 9.66 -22.93
C ASP A 125 -4.43 10.37 -22.31
N LEU A 126 -4.85 9.98 -21.10
CA LEU A 126 -5.91 10.67 -20.36
C LEU A 126 -5.55 12.13 -20.07
N LYS A 127 -4.29 12.39 -19.69
CA LYS A 127 -3.81 13.76 -19.48
C LYS A 127 -3.81 14.54 -20.80
N ASN A 128 -3.35 13.95 -21.89
CA ASN A 128 -3.35 14.56 -23.22
C ASN A 128 -4.77 14.92 -23.68
N ILE A 129 -5.77 14.07 -23.39
CA ILE A 129 -7.19 14.38 -23.65
C ILE A 129 -7.67 15.58 -22.83
N GLY A 130 -7.21 15.70 -21.57
CA GLY A 130 -7.52 16.85 -20.71
C GLY A 130 -6.79 18.15 -21.10
N ASP A 131 -5.59 18.04 -21.67
CA ASP A 131 -4.74 19.15 -22.10
C ASP A 131 -5.06 19.65 -23.51
N ASP A 132 -5.84 18.92 -24.31
CA ASP A 132 -6.27 19.33 -25.65
C ASP A 132 -7.42 20.35 -25.57
N TYR A 133 -7.13 21.56 -25.08
CA TYR A 133 -8.07 22.69 -25.07
C TYR A 133 -8.29 23.30 -26.47
N ASN A 134 -7.78 22.70 -27.55
CA ASN A 134 -7.87 23.25 -28.90
C ASN A 134 -9.30 23.38 -29.44
N PHE A 135 -10.28 22.72 -28.82
CA PHE A 135 -11.70 22.84 -29.17
C PHE A 135 -12.43 23.94 -28.36
N LEU A 136 -11.76 24.57 -27.39
CA LEU A 136 -12.35 25.57 -26.51
C LEU A 136 -11.98 26.98 -27.00
N SER A 137 -12.97 27.87 -27.07
CA SER A 137 -12.70 29.29 -27.34
C SER A 137 -11.90 29.92 -26.19
N LYS A 138 -11.19 31.03 -26.46
CA LYS A 138 -10.43 31.75 -25.43
C LYS A 138 -11.26 32.10 -24.19
N GLU A 139 -12.56 32.36 -24.38
CA GLU A 139 -13.50 32.65 -23.29
C GLU A 139 -13.81 31.42 -22.43
N GLN A 140 -13.89 30.23 -23.04
CA GLN A 140 -14.09 28.97 -22.32
C GLN A 140 -12.83 28.55 -21.56
N GLU A 141 -11.65 28.76 -22.15
CA GLU A 141 -10.37 28.52 -21.49
C GLU A 141 -10.18 29.45 -20.27
N GLU A 142 -10.53 30.73 -20.40
CA GLU A 142 -10.52 31.68 -19.29
C GLU A 142 -11.51 31.29 -18.18
N ALA A 143 -12.72 30.86 -18.53
CA ALA A 143 -13.72 30.39 -17.56
C ALA A 143 -13.23 29.16 -16.78
N ILE A 144 -12.61 28.20 -17.46
CA ILE A 144 -12.03 27.00 -16.84
C ILE A 144 -10.84 27.37 -15.94
N ARG A 145 -9.94 28.24 -16.41
CA ARG A 145 -8.82 28.76 -15.60
C ARG A 145 -9.31 29.50 -14.35
N LEU A 146 -10.38 30.30 -14.46
CA LEU A 146 -10.99 31.00 -13.33
C LEU A 146 -11.61 30.03 -12.32
N PHE A 147 -12.27 28.98 -12.80
CA PHE A 147 -12.85 27.93 -11.99
C PHE A 147 -11.79 27.19 -11.15
N PHE A 148 -10.68 26.79 -11.78
CA PHE A 148 -9.58 26.12 -11.07
C PHE A 148 -8.80 27.06 -10.14
N LYS A 149 -8.65 28.35 -10.49
CA LYS A 149 -8.05 29.37 -9.62
C LYS A 149 -8.89 29.62 -8.36
N ASN A 150 -10.21 29.57 -8.47
CA ASN A 150 -11.12 29.66 -7.32
C ASN A 150 -11.13 28.39 -6.46
N LYS A 151 -10.93 27.19 -7.04
CA LYS A 151 -10.76 25.95 -6.26
C LYS A 151 -9.49 25.93 -5.40
N LYS A 152 -8.38 26.53 -5.87
CA LYS A 152 -7.17 26.73 -5.04
C LYS A 152 -7.43 27.59 -3.79
N ARG A 153 -8.39 28.53 -3.83
CA ARG A 153 -8.80 29.31 -2.64
C ARG A 153 -9.65 28.53 -1.64
N LEU A 154 -10.46 27.56 -2.09
CA LEU A 154 -11.22 26.70 -1.18
C LEU A 154 -10.32 25.72 -0.40
N PHE A 155 -9.26 25.20 -1.02
CA PHE A 155 -8.33 24.29 -0.34
C PHE A 155 -7.53 25.00 0.78
N VAL A 156 -7.12 26.26 0.58
CA VAL A 156 -6.38 27.06 1.58
C VAL A 156 -7.28 27.49 2.76
N CYS A 157 -8.59 27.60 2.57
CA CYS A 157 -9.52 27.86 3.68
C CYS A 157 -9.80 26.60 4.53
N SER A 158 -9.72 25.40 3.93
CA SER A 158 -9.95 24.14 4.66
C SER A 158 -8.82 23.81 5.64
N SER A 159 -7.59 24.22 5.36
CA SER A 159 -6.40 23.95 6.20
C SER A 159 -6.25 24.88 7.42
N ARG A 160 -7.26 25.72 7.72
CA ARG A 160 -7.30 26.58 8.92
C ARG A 160 -8.47 26.27 9.86
N ILE A 161 -9.28 25.25 9.56
CA ILE A 161 -10.48 24.90 10.35
C ILE A 161 -10.32 23.59 11.14
N PHE A 162 -9.27 22.82 10.90
CA PHE A 162 -8.91 21.70 11.78
C PHE A 162 -7.40 21.79 12.11
N PRO A 163 -7.02 21.97 13.38
CA PRO A 163 -5.63 21.83 13.81
C PRO A 163 -5.13 20.40 13.67
#